data_AF-A0A8T6I033-F1
#
_entry.id   AF-A0A8T6I033-F1
#
_cell.length_a   1.000
_cell.length_b   1.000
_cell.length_c   1.000
_cell.angle_alpha   90.00
_cell.angle_beta   90.00
_cell.angle_gamma   90.00
#
_symmetry.space_group_name_H-M   'P 1'
#
loop_
_entity.id
_entity.type
_entity.pdbx_description
1 polymer ?
#
loop_
_entity_poly.entity_id
_entity_poly.type
_entity_poly.pdbx_seq_one_letter_code
_entity_poly.pdbx_strand_id
1 'polypeptide(L)'
;MTLQQLAGEAGTSASALHRYETGWDRFEVATLRRIAMALGAQLEVRLVAGESPPDGKPSAESLVNTLEPLFWDKRLVADDLASHPAWVLSRVLALGNADQVRAARAFFGDGAIREAINRHGMDARTRRYWNVVLRASPSTQ
;
A
#
# COMPACT_ATOMS: atom_id res chain seq x y z
N MET A 1 31.99 10.15 -2.16
CA MET A 1 31.55 9.00 -2.97
C MET A 1 30.54 9.49 -4.00
N THR A 2 30.68 9.12 -5.27
CA THR A 2 29.72 9.50 -6.34
C THR A 2 28.56 8.49 -6.41
N LEU A 3 27.44 8.89 -7.01
CA LEU A 3 26.30 8.00 -7.29
C LEU A 3 26.70 6.74 -8.07
N GLN A 4 27.67 6.85 -8.97
CA GLN A 4 28.15 5.72 -9.76
C GLN A 4 29.01 4.76 -8.93
N GLN A 5 29.81 5.28 -8.01
CA GLN A 5 30.60 4.46 -7.07
C GLN A 5 29.68 3.71 -6.10
N LEU A 6 28.70 4.41 -5.52
CA LEU A 6 27.70 3.80 -4.63
C LEU A 6 26.87 2.74 -5.35
N ALA A 7 26.48 2.99 -6.61
CA ALA A 7 25.75 2.02 -7.41
C ALA A 7 26.53 0.71 -7.57
N GLY A 8 27.83 0.83 -7.88
CA GLY A 8 28.74 -0.32 -7.99
C GLY A 8 28.82 -1.12 -6.69
N GLU A 9 29.04 -0.44 -5.56
CA GLU A 9 29.18 -1.10 -4.25
C GLU A 9 27.87 -1.70 -3.74
N ALA A 10 26.73 -1.08 -4.01
CA ALA A 10 25.41 -1.59 -3.61
C ALA A 10 24.84 -2.65 -4.58
N GLY A 11 25.53 -2.95 -5.69
CA GLY A 11 25.05 -3.87 -6.73
C GLY A 11 23.75 -3.40 -7.37
N THR A 12 23.66 -2.10 -7.69
CA THR A 12 22.51 -1.45 -8.35
C THR A 12 22.99 -0.49 -9.44
N SER A 13 22.08 0.28 -10.06
CA SER A 13 22.43 1.29 -11.08
C SER A 13 22.35 2.72 -10.54
N ALA A 14 23.15 3.62 -11.13
CA ALA A 14 23.11 5.04 -10.78
C ALA A 14 21.71 5.66 -11.02
N SER A 15 21.01 5.21 -12.06
CA SER A 15 19.61 5.62 -12.33
C SER A 15 18.62 5.07 -11.30
N ALA A 16 18.88 3.93 -10.68
CA ALA A 16 18.08 3.43 -9.57
C ALA A 16 18.31 4.26 -8.31
N LEU A 17 19.56 4.58 -7.98
CA LEU A 17 19.89 5.45 -6.84
C LEU A 17 19.34 6.87 -7.01
N HIS A 18 19.43 7.45 -8.21
CA HIS A 18 18.87 8.77 -8.48
C HIS A 18 17.35 8.79 -8.26
N ARG A 19 16.64 7.71 -8.62
CA ARG A 19 15.20 7.58 -8.31
C ARG A 19 14.92 7.52 -6.81
N TYR A 20 15.82 6.95 -6.03
CA TYR A 20 15.68 6.91 -4.56
C TYR A 20 15.85 8.31 -3.96
N GLU A 21 16.75 9.13 -4.51
CA GLU A 21 16.94 10.51 -4.09
C GLU A 21 15.76 11.42 -4.47
N THR A 22 15.07 11.13 -5.57
CA THR A 22 13.94 11.95 -6.07
C THR A 22 12.58 11.57 -5.49
N GLY A 23 12.53 10.76 -4.44
CA GLY A 23 11.32 10.55 -3.63
C GLY A 23 10.56 9.24 -3.91
N TRP A 24 11.20 8.23 -4.48
CA TRP A 24 10.60 6.90 -4.53
C TRP A 24 10.63 6.25 -3.13
N ASP A 25 9.47 5.92 -2.56
CA ASP A 25 9.28 5.63 -1.13
C ASP A 25 9.14 4.12 -0.81
N ARG A 26 9.09 3.27 -1.83
CA ARG A 26 8.96 1.81 -1.65
C ARG A 26 10.29 1.11 -1.85
N PHE A 27 10.87 0.69 -0.72
CA PHE A 27 12.11 -0.07 -0.71
C PHE A 27 11.92 -1.47 -0.17
N GLU A 28 12.58 -2.43 -0.81
CA GLU A 28 12.87 -3.70 -0.14
C GLU A 28 13.94 -3.45 0.94
N VAL A 29 13.72 -4.00 2.14
CA VAL A 29 14.70 -3.91 3.25
C VAL A 29 16.07 -4.44 2.84
N ALA A 30 16.11 -5.46 1.97
CA ALA A 30 17.35 -5.99 1.40
C ALA A 30 18.12 -4.95 0.57
N THR A 31 17.43 -4.09 -0.15
CA THR A 31 18.04 -2.99 -0.93
C THR A 31 18.58 -1.90 -0.01
N LEU A 32 17.82 -1.50 1.03
CA LEU A 32 18.32 -0.56 2.04
C LEU A 32 19.56 -1.08 2.74
N ARG A 33 19.62 -2.38 3.04
CA ARG A 33 20.79 -3.03 3.66
C ARG A 33 22.02 -2.96 2.76
N ARG A 34 21.88 -3.23 1.46
CA ARG A 34 22.99 -3.13 0.50
C ARG A 34 23.52 -1.71 0.39
N ILE A 35 22.64 -0.72 0.34
CA ILE A 35 23.01 0.70 0.31
C ILE A 35 23.75 1.10 1.59
N ALA A 36 23.24 0.70 2.77
CA ALA A 36 23.89 0.98 4.04
C ALA A 36 25.30 0.35 4.11
N MET A 37 25.46 -0.91 3.68
CA MET A 37 26.76 -1.58 3.62
C MET A 37 27.75 -0.86 2.70
N ALA A 38 27.32 -0.44 1.50
CA ALA A 38 28.15 0.33 0.57
C ALA A 38 28.59 1.68 1.17
N LEU A 39 27.71 2.32 1.95
CA LEU A 39 28.04 3.56 2.66
C LEU A 39 28.93 3.36 3.90
N GLY A 40 29.28 2.13 4.27
CA GLY A 40 29.90 1.83 5.56
C GLY A 40 29.01 2.18 6.75
N ALA A 41 27.70 2.25 6.54
CA ALA A 41 26.69 2.62 7.53
C ALA A 41 25.94 1.40 8.06
N GLN A 42 25.30 1.57 9.22
CA GLN A 42 24.40 0.57 9.80
C GLN A 42 22.95 0.93 9.48
N LEU A 43 22.18 -0.05 8.98
CA LEU A 43 20.74 0.12 8.79
C LEU A 43 20.02 -0.09 10.12
N GLU A 44 19.40 0.96 10.64
CA GLU A 44 18.47 0.89 11.78
C GLU A 44 17.03 0.97 11.27
N VAL A 45 16.22 -0.04 11.60
CA VAL A 45 14.79 -0.07 11.26
C VAL A 45 13.98 0.06 12.54
N ARG A 46 13.27 1.17 12.68
CA ARG A 46 12.37 1.42 13.81
C ARG A 46 10.92 1.37 13.34
N LEU A 47 10.12 0.56 14.02
CA LEU A 47 8.66 0.62 13.87
C LEU A 47 8.16 1.75 14.77
N VAL A 48 7.50 2.73 14.18
CA VAL A 48 6.83 3.81 14.90
C VAL A 48 5.33 3.52 14.82
N ALA A 49 4.62 3.63 15.93
CA ALA A 49 3.17 3.64 15.88
C ALA A 49 2.76 4.81 14.99
N GLY A 50 2.14 4.50 13.84
CA GLY A 50 1.50 5.55 13.05
C GLY A 50 0.41 6.18 13.89
N GLU A 51 0.13 7.46 13.66
CA GLU A 51 -1.13 8.04 14.12
C GLU A 51 -2.25 7.08 13.69
N SER A 52 -3.08 6.69 14.67
CA SER A 52 -4.29 5.98 14.32
C SER A 52 -5.04 6.90 13.36
N PRO A 53 -5.46 6.42 12.18
CA PRO A 53 -6.27 7.24 11.29
C PRO A 53 -7.44 7.80 12.12
N PRO A 54 -7.82 9.07 11.91
CA PRO A 54 -8.79 9.75 12.77
C PRO A 54 -9.98 8.85 13.05
N ASP A 55 -10.29 8.65 14.33
CA ASP A 55 -11.38 7.80 14.79
C ASP A 55 -12.68 8.26 14.12
N GLY A 56 -13.12 7.49 13.12
CA GLY A 56 -14.30 7.84 12.35
C GLY A 56 -14.37 7.08 11.04
N LYS A 57 -15.55 6.52 10.75
CA LYS A 57 -15.88 6.05 9.41
C LYS A 57 -15.83 7.27 8.46
N PRO A 58 -15.01 7.27 7.39
CA PRO A 58 -14.98 8.38 6.47
C PRO A 58 -16.35 8.58 5.82
N SER A 59 -16.70 9.82 5.46
CA SER A 59 -17.92 10.06 4.68
C SER A 59 -17.80 9.42 3.30
N ALA A 60 -18.94 9.10 2.67
CA ALA A 60 -18.94 8.53 1.32
C ALA A 60 -18.22 9.45 0.32
N GLU A 61 -18.42 10.76 0.43
CA GLU A 61 -17.77 11.77 -0.42
C GLU A 61 -16.25 11.81 -0.19
N SER A 62 -15.80 11.82 1.07
CA SER A 62 -14.37 11.79 1.41
C SER A 62 -13.70 10.51 0.90
N LEU A 63 -14.39 9.37 0.99
CA LEU A 63 -13.87 8.12 0.44
C LEU A 63 -13.79 8.16 -1.08
N VAL A 64 -14.82 8.67 -1.77
CA VAL A 64 -14.79 8.83 -3.23
C VAL A 64 -13.59 9.66 -3.67
N ASN A 65 -13.36 10.82 -3.06
CA ASN A 65 -12.22 11.68 -3.38
C ASN A 65 -10.87 10.97 -3.14
N THR A 66 -10.78 10.17 -2.09
CA THR A 66 -9.58 9.39 -1.75
C THR A 66 -9.31 8.28 -2.78
N LEU A 67 -10.37 7.67 -3.29
CA LEU A 67 -10.29 6.50 -4.16
C LEU A 67 -10.31 6.86 -5.66
N GLU A 68 -10.82 8.04 -6.04
CA GLU A 68 -11.00 8.50 -7.42
C GLU A 68 -9.78 8.20 -8.34
N PRO A 69 -8.51 8.43 -7.92
CA PRO A 69 -7.36 8.16 -8.77
C PRO A 69 -7.22 6.70 -9.22
N LEU A 70 -7.85 5.75 -8.53
CA LEU A 70 -7.83 4.33 -8.88
C LEU A 70 -8.84 3.97 -9.99
N PHE A 71 -9.80 4.86 -10.28
CA PHE A 71 -10.95 4.63 -11.14
C PHE A 71 -10.89 5.51 -12.40
N TRP A 72 -9.76 5.43 -13.11
CA TRP A 72 -9.51 6.20 -14.34
C TRP A 72 -10.41 5.77 -15.52
N ASP A 73 -10.99 4.57 -15.47
CA ASP A 73 -11.82 3.98 -16.52
C ASP A 73 -13.32 4.26 -16.35
N LYS A 74 -13.78 4.45 -15.11
CA LYS A 74 -15.17 4.81 -14.79
C LYS A 74 -15.18 5.72 -13.59
N ARG A 75 -15.83 6.89 -13.70
CA ARG A 75 -16.01 7.80 -12.56
C ARG A 75 -16.65 7.07 -11.39
N LEU A 76 -15.96 7.09 -10.25
CA LEU A 76 -16.48 6.58 -8.98
C LEU A 76 -17.46 7.60 -8.38
N VAL A 77 -18.65 7.15 -7.98
CA VAL A 77 -19.63 7.98 -7.26
C VAL A 77 -20.03 7.33 -5.95
N ALA A 78 -20.61 8.13 -5.03
CA ALA A 78 -20.98 7.64 -3.70
C ALA A 78 -21.94 6.44 -3.75
N ASP A 79 -22.83 6.39 -4.73
CA ASP A 79 -23.77 5.29 -4.92
C ASP A 79 -23.07 3.97 -5.26
N ASP A 80 -21.94 4.00 -5.99
CA ASP A 80 -21.17 2.79 -6.28
C ASP A 80 -20.60 2.13 -5.01
N LEU A 81 -20.38 2.92 -3.94
CA LEU A 81 -19.93 2.37 -2.66
C LEU A 81 -21.00 1.48 -2.04
N ALA A 82 -22.28 1.82 -2.16
CA ALA A 82 -23.38 1.01 -1.63
C ALA A 82 -23.79 -0.11 -2.60
N SER A 83 -23.88 0.21 -3.89
CA SER A 83 -24.42 -0.66 -4.93
C SER A 83 -23.40 -1.67 -5.45
N HIS A 84 -22.11 -1.35 -5.42
CA HIS A 84 -21.04 -2.17 -6.01
C HIS A 84 -19.78 -2.32 -5.11
N PRO A 85 -19.93 -2.63 -3.80
CA PRO A 85 -18.82 -2.60 -2.83
C PRO A 85 -17.65 -3.51 -3.23
N ALA A 86 -17.93 -4.69 -3.76
CA ALA A 86 -16.88 -5.64 -4.12
C ALA A 86 -16.06 -5.20 -5.35
N TRP A 87 -16.67 -4.52 -6.31
CA TRP A 87 -15.95 -3.95 -7.44
C TRP A 87 -14.99 -2.86 -6.96
N VAL A 88 -15.48 -1.98 -6.08
CA VAL A 88 -14.66 -0.93 -5.46
C VAL A 88 -13.49 -1.56 -4.71
N LEU A 89 -13.78 -2.48 -3.78
CA LEU A 89 -12.76 -3.11 -2.94
C LEU A 89 -11.75 -3.93 -3.73
N SER A 90 -12.16 -4.63 -4.78
CA SER A 90 -11.23 -5.39 -5.63
C SER A 90 -10.20 -4.46 -6.28
N ARG A 91 -10.64 -3.30 -6.75
CA ARG A 91 -9.75 -2.30 -7.36
C ARG A 91 -8.83 -1.64 -6.34
N VAL A 92 -9.33 -1.30 -5.15
CA VAL A 92 -8.51 -0.77 -4.06
C VAL A 92 -7.45 -1.78 -3.62
N LEU A 93 -7.80 -3.05 -3.46
CA LEU A 93 -6.85 -4.08 -3.03
C LEU A 93 -5.82 -4.44 -4.11
N ALA A 94 -6.14 -4.25 -5.39
CA ALA A 94 -5.23 -4.50 -6.49
C ALA A 94 -4.27 -3.33 -6.75
N LEU A 95 -4.75 -2.09 -6.67
CA LEU A 95 -4.04 -0.91 -7.16
C LEU A 95 -3.75 0.15 -6.09
N GLY A 96 -4.42 0.07 -4.94
CA GLY A 96 -4.37 1.11 -3.91
C GLY A 96 -3.07 1.15 -3.11
N ASN A 97 -2.79 2.32 -2.54
CA ASN A 97 -1.77 2.49 -1.52
C ASN A 97 -2.30 2.16 -0.11
N ALA A 98 -1.44 2.24 0.90
CA ALA A 98 -1.80 1.89 2.27
C ALA A 98 -2.93 2.79 2.84
N ASP A 99 -2.94 4.08 2.51
CA ASP A 99 -3.95 5.02 2.99
C ASP A 99 -5.31 4.75 2.37
N GLN A 100 -5.35 4.47 1.08
CA GLN A 100 -6.58 4.10 0.36
C GLN A 100 -7.15 2.79 0.89
N VAL A 101 -6.30 1.80 1.16
CA VAL A 101 -6.74 0.54 1.78
C VAL A 101 -7.26 0.76 3.19
N ARG A 102 -6.60 1.61 4.00
CA ARG A 102 -7.06 1.96 5.35
C ARG A 102 -8.40 2.68 5.32
N ALA A 103 -8.58 3.66 4.44
CA ALA A 103 -9.82 4.39 4.27
C ALA A 103 -10.97 3.47 3.81
N ALA A 104 -10.71 2.58 2.85
CA ALA A 104 -11.69 1.60 2.39
C ALA A 104 -12.05 0.61 3.51
N ARG A 105 -11.06 0.11 4.26
CA ARG A 105 -11.28 -0.76 5.43
C ARG A 105 -12.13 -0.08 6.50
N ALA A 106 -11.85 1.20 6.82
CA ALA A 106 -12.63 1.97 7.78
C ALA A 106 -14.09 2.20 7.31
N PHE A 107 -14.30 2.36 6.00
CA PHE A 107 -15.63 2.55 5.43
C PHE A 107 -16.47 1.26 5.36
N PHE A 108 -15.89 0.22 4.76
CA PHE A 108 -16.58 -1.03 4.44
C PHE A 108 -16.53 -2.07 5.56
N GLY A 109 -15.55 -1.96 6.46
CA GLY A 109 -15.29 -2.93 7.51
C GLY A 109 -14.57 -4.19 7.02
N ASP A 110 -14.03 -4.94 7.98
CA ASP A 110 -13.19 -6.12 7.72
C ASP A 110 -13.94 -7.26 7.02
N GLY A 111 -15.25 -7.38 7.25
CA GLY A 111 -16.09 -8.39 6.61
C GLY A 111 -16.11 -8.24 5.09
N ALA A 112 -16.41 -7.05 4.60
CA ALA A 112 -16.47 -6.74 3.18
C ALA A 112 -15.09 -6.87 2.50
N ILE A 113 -14.01 -6.50 3.19
CA ILE A 113 -12.64 -6.69 2.71
C ILE A 113 -12.33 -8.18 2.50
N ARG A 114 -12.66 -9.03 3.49
CA ARG A 114 -12.45 -10.49 3.37
C ARG A 114 -13.29 -11.10 2.24
N GLU A 115 -14.52 -10.65 2.07
CA GLU A 115 -15.37 -11.11 0.97
C GLU A 115 -14.78 -10.74 -0.40
N ALA A 116 -14.31 -9.50 -0.57
CA ALA A 116 -13.71 -9.04 -1.82
C ALA A 116 -12.45 -9.83 -2.22
N ILE A 117 -11.60 -10.22 -1.24
CA ILE A 117 -10.41 -11.05 -1.48
C ILE A 117 -10.78 -12.45 -2.01
N ASN A 118 -11.90 -12.99 -1.53
CA ASN A 118 -12.35 -14.34 -1.86
C ASN A 118 -13.16 -14.41 -3.16
N ARG A 119 -13.60 -13.27 -3.73
CA ARG A 119 -14.33 -13.26 -5.00
C ARG A 119 -13.43 -13.58 -6.21
N HIS A 120 -14.08 -14.06 -7.27
CA HIS A 120 -13.47 -14.20 -8.59
C HIS A 120 -13.19 -12.80 -9.17
N GLY A 121 -11.93 -12.54 -9.54
CA GLY A 121 -11.46 -11.25 -10.07
C GLY A 121 -10.10 -10.81 -9.55
N MET A 122 -9.67 -11.34 -8.39
CA MET A 122 -8.33 -11.10 -7.86
C MET A 122 -7.35 -12.20 -8.29
N ASP A 123 -6.15 -11.83 -8.71
CA ASP A 123 -5.10 -12.79 -9.04
C ASP A 123 -4.61 -13.53 -7.77
N ALA A 124 -4.02 -14.70 -7.96
CA ALA A 124 -3.61 -15.58 -6.86
C ALA A 124 -2.52 -14.95 -5.97
N ARG A 125 -1.65 -14.10 -6.53
CA ARG A 125 -0.55 -13.47 -5.80
C ARG A 125 -1.10 -12.38 -4.87
N THR A 126 -1.95 -11.50 -5.39
CA THR A 126 -2.60 -10.43 -4.60
C THR A 126 -3.47 -11.02 -3.49
N ARG A 127 -4.22 -12.09 -3.79
CA ARG A 127 -4.99 -12.83 -2.77
C ARG A 127 -4.11 -13.39 -1.66
N ARG A 128 -2.99 -14.03 -2.00
CA ARG A 128 -2.06 -14.60 -1.02
C ARG A 128 -1.45 -13.51 -0.13
N TYR A 129 -1.05 -12.38 -0.71
CA TYR A 129 -0.52 -11.23 0.03
C TYR A 129 -1.53 -10.75 1.09
N TRP A 130 -2.76 -10.45 0.70
CA TRP A 130 -3.76 -9.92 1.63
C TRP A 130 -4.18 -10.91 2.72
N ASN A 131 -4.21 -12.21 2.41
CA ASN A 131 -4.46 -13.24 3.42
C ASN A 131 -3.39 -13.28 4.52
N VAL A 132 -2.13 -12.96 4.21
CA VAL A 132 -1.06 -12.86 5.23
C VAL A 132 -1.26 -11.59 6.06
N VAL A 133 -1.48 -10.45 5.41
CA VAL A 133 -1.65 -9.14 6.08
C VAL A 133 -2.83 -9.15 7.06
N LEU A 134 -3.98 -9.72 6.66
CA LEU A 134 -5.18 -9.76 7.50
C LEU A 134 -5.10 -10.79 8.63
N ARG A 135 -4.33 -11.87 8.49
CA ARG A 135 -4.10 -12.83 9.58
C ARG A 135 -3.15 -12.28 10.65
N ALA A 136 -2.27 -11.34 10.29
CA ALA A 136 -1.35 -10.69 11.21
C ALA A 136 -1.99 -9.56 12.04
N SER A 137 -3.19 -9.10 11.67
CA SER A 137 -3.93 -8.10 12.44
C SER A 137 -4.72 -8.80 13.55
N PRO A 138 -4.41 -8.60 14.85
CA PRO A 138 -5.23 -9.15 15.91
C PRO A 138 -6.64 -8.56 15.83
N SER A 139 -7.64 -9.43 15.93
CA SER A 139 -9.03 -9.05 16.05
C SER A 139 -9.20 -8.21 17.31
N THR A 140 -9.32 -6.89 17.17
CA THR A 140 -9.78 -6.05 18.28
C THR A 140 -11.24 -6.42 18.51
N GLN A 141 -11.49 -7.21 19.55
CA GLN A 141 -12.81 -7.42 20.15
C GLN A 141 -13.19 -6.20 20.98
#